data_AF-A0A8C6X1C9-F1
#
_entry.id   AF-A0A8C6X1C9-F1
#
_cell.length_a   1.000
_cell.length_b   1.000
_cell.length_c   1.000
_cell.angle_alpha   90.00
_cell.angle_beta   90.00
_cell.angle_gamma   90.00
#
_symmetry.space_group_name_H-M   'P 1'
#
loop_
_entity.id
_entity.type
_entity.pdbx_description
1 polymer ?
#
loop_
_entity_poly.entity_id
_entity_poly.type
_entity_poly.pdbx_seq_one_letter_code
_entity_poly.pdbx_strand_id
1 'polypeptide(L)'
;MTEKDFSELMQVRRRQQKRSRSAIFTGEQFVLEETDWYLLNLFRLWWHYGMSFLLVPAFAGAMLLAGAQGNRWAVEGGNKLVCSGLLKLTKANIIHARVTAISLHSSEGKPLYQVHYENEDGPGSNFYDIVVIAAQLHDSKNNITFQNFDPPIAEFPGTFHTTVTSIVHGYLNSSYFGFPDPKLFPFASVLTTEAPGLFFNSMDNICPVNLSNTFKRKQPQEAAVWRVHSQHPLEKQELKMLFRSYYSVQVTEWQVCPDYGSVKNLPPIILHDSLFYLNTMEWAASSMEMSAVAARNVALLAYNRWNHDVEKIDQKDLMHKVKTEL
;
A
#
# COMPACT_ATOMS: atom_id res chain seq x y z
N MET A 1 4.21 17.11 -17.30
CA MET A 1 3.22 17.37 -16.24
C MET A 1 3.98 17.79 -15.00
N THR A 2 3.78 19.00 -14.50
CA THR A 2 4.40 19.48 -13.27
C THR A 2 3.65 18.95 -12.04
N GLU A 3 4.25 19.03 -10.85
CA GLU A 3 3.61 18.64 -9.58
C GLU A 3 2.31 19.43 -9.32
N LYS A 4 2.28 20.69 -9.77
CA LYS A 4 1.12 21.57 -9.66
C LYS A 4 -0.02 21.12 -10.58
N ASP A 5 0.30 20.78 -11.84
CA ASP A 5 -0.68 20.25 -12.79
C ASP A 5 -1.29 18.94 -12.29
N PHE A 6 -0.47 18.05 -11.73
CA PHE A 6 -0.94 16.80 -11.14
C PHE A 6 -1.85 17.04 -9.93
N SER A 7 -1.45 17.95 -9.03
CA SER A 7 -2.21 18.26 -7.82
C SER A 7 -3.59 18.85 -8.15
N GLU A 8 -3.67 19.74 -9.13
CA GLU A 8 -4.93 20.33 -9.61
C GLU A 8 -5.81 19.29 -10.31
N LEU A 9 -5.22 18.47 -11.18
CA LEU A 9 -5.95 17.45 -11.94
C LEU A 9 -6.51 16.34 -11.06
N MET A 10 -5.77 15.97 -10.02
CA MET A 10 -6.14 14.91 -9.07
C MET A 10 -6.89 15.43 -7.84
N GLN A 11 -7.18 16.74 -7.79
CA GLN A 11 -7.84 17.41 -6.66
C GLN A 11 -7.20 17.07 -5.30
N VAL A 12 -5.87 17.01 -5.30
CA VAL A 12 -5.08 16.70 -4.11
C VAL A 12 -5.06 17.94 -3.23
N ARG A 13 -5.63 17.84 -2.03
CA ARG A 13 -5.68 18.93 -1.06
C ARG A 13 -4.88 18.59 0.19
N ARG A 14 -4.32 19.63 0.80
CA ARG A 14 -3.67 19.49 2.10
C ARG A 14 -4.72 19.04 3.11
N ARG A 15 -4.49 17.91 3.77
CA ARG A 15 -5.44 17.37 4.73
C ARG A 15 -5.42 18.25 5.98
N GLN A 16 -6.56 18.87 6.29
CA GLN A 16 -6.72 19.52 7.58
C GLN A 16 -6.73 18.44 8.67
N GLN A 17 -5.85 18.57 9.67
CA GLN A 17 -5.74 17.60 10.75
C GLN A 17 -6.21 18.24 12.06
N LYS A 18 -7.30 17.73 12.64
CA LYS A 18 -7.73 18.13 13.98
C LYS A 18 -6.92 17.38 15.03
N ARG A 19 -6.56 18.09 16.12
CA ARG A 19 -5.84 17.52 17.27
C ARG A 19 -6.63 16.33 17.83
N SER A 20 -5.95 15.22 18.04
CA SER A 20 -6.54 13.89 18.08
C SER A 20 -5.68 13.03 18.99
N ARG A 21 -6.17 12.64 20.17
CA ARG A 21 -5.38 11.84 21.12
C ARG A 21 -5.30 10.39 20.65
N SER A 22 -4.12 9.80 20.85
CA SER A 22 -3.91 8.38 20.68
C SER A 22 -3.27 7.79 21.91
N ALA A 23 -3.49 6.50 22.12
CA ALA A 23 -2.87 5.79 23.21
C ALA A 23 -2.49 4.36 22.83
N ILE A 24 -1.53 3.82 23.58
CA ILE A 24 -1.09 2.41 23.50
C ILE A 24 -1.75 1.65 24.65
N PHE A 25 -2.45 0.57 24.32
CA PHE A 25 -3.22 -0.28 25.22
C PHE A 25 -2.55 -1.64 25.38
N THR A 26 -2.24 -2.04 26.60
CA THR A 26 -1.54 -3.32 26.87
C THR A 26 -2.46 -4.52 27.02
N GLY A 27 -3.78 -4.32 26.96
CA GLY A 27 -4.79 -5.31 27.35
C GLY A 27 -5.36 -5.06 28.74
N GLU A 28 -4.63 -4.33 29.58
CA GLU A 28 -5.07 -3.99 30.94
C GLU A 28 -5.16 -2.48 31.15
N GLN A 29 -4.19 -1.72 30.65
CA GLN A 29 -4.08 -0.28 30.86
C GLN A 29 -3.52 0.47 29.65
N PHE A 30 -3.68 1.78 29.64
CA PHE A 30 -3.01 2.65 28.69
C PHE A 30 -1.65 3.07 29.24
N VAL A 31 -0.58 2.78 28.49
CA VAL A 31 0.81 3.03 28.94
C VAL A 31 1.39 4.31 28.36
N LEU A 32 0.88 4.77 27.23
CA LEU A 32 1.30 6.03 26.61
C LEU A 32 0.07 6.80 26.18
N GLU A 33 -0.14 7.97 26.79
CA GLU A 33 -1.21 8.89 26.47
C GLU A 33 -0.59 10.28 26.29
N GLU A 34 -0.06 10.64 25.10
CA GLU A 34 0.20 12.06 24.81
C GLU A 34 0.53 12.45 23.36
N THR A 35 0.52 13.76 23.12
CA THR A 35 0.18 14.50 21.88
C THR A 35 1.20 14.61 20.75
N ASP A 36 2.36 13.96 20.81
CA ASP A 36 3.42 14.26 19.84
C ASP A 36 3.27 13.51 18.51
N TRP A 37 3.08 14.28 17.44
CA TRP A 37 2.58 13.81 16.15
C TRP A 37 3.54 12.88 15.41
N TYR A 38 4.85 13.06 15.60
CA TYR A 38 5.88 12.36 14.82
C TYR A 38 6.09 10.92 15.29
N LEU A 39 6.41 10.75 16.58
CA LEU A 39 6.65 9.42 17.16
C LEU A 39 5.39 8.56 17.13
N LEU A 40 4.20 9.14 17.38
CA LEU A 40 2.97 8.37 17.34
C LEU A 40 2.55 7.95 15.94
N ASN A 41 2.72 8.78 14.91
CA ASN A 41 2.38 8.31 13.57
C ASN A 41 3.36 7.24 13.08
N LEU A 42 4.61 7.30 13.55
CA LEU A 42 5.60 6.27 13.32
C LEU A 42 5.19 4.94 13.97
N PHE A 43 4.90 4.98 15.28
CA PHE A 43 4.36 3.83 15.99
C PHE A 43 3.04 3.35 15.37
N ARG A 44 2.14 4.24 14.93
CA ARG A 44 0.89 3.86 14.25
C ARG A 44 1.18 3.08 12.97
N LEU A 45 2.05 3.57 12.09
CA LEU A 45 2.36 2.87 10.84
C LEU A 45 2.96 1.49 11.13
N TRP A 46 3.89 1.40 12.08
CA TRP A 46 4.51 0.14 12.46
C TRP A 46 3.51 -0.86 13.05
N TRP A 47 2.68 -0.37 13.97
CA TRP A 47 1.75 -1.19 14.73
C TRP A 47 0.53 -1.61 13.90
N HIS A 48 0.07 -0.74 13.00
CA HIS A 48 -1.02 -1.02 12.07
C HIS A 48 -0.71 -2.20 11.14
N TYR A 49 0.57 -2.47 10.89
CA TYR A 49 1.02 -3.57 10.05
C TYR A 49 1.60 -4.75 10.82
N GLY A 50 1.68 -4.68 12.16
CA GLY A 50 2.20 -5.77 12.98
C GLY A 50 3.65 -6.16 12.66
N MET A 51 4.47 -5.19 12.23
CA MET A 51 5.85 -5.43 11.76
C MET A 51 6.85 -5.32 12.92
N SER A 52 7.79 -6.27 13.02
CA SER A 52 8.92 -6.21 13.96
C SER A 52 9.99 -5.22 13.51
N PHE A 53 10.31 -4.23 14.36
CA PHE A 53 11.29 -3.14 14.08
C PHE A 53 12.67 -3.63 13.64
N LEU A 54 13.12 -4.78 14.15
CA LEU A 54 14.47 -5.30 13.92
C LEU A 54 14.71 -5.84 12.50
N LEU A 55 13.64 -6.06 11.73
CA LEU A 55 13.70 -6.74 10.43
C LEU A 55 13.43 -5.80 9.25
N VAL A 56 13.15 -4.52 9.50
CA VAL A 56 12.87 -3.54 8.44
C VAL A 56 14.17 -2.84 8.00
N PRO A 57 14.56 -2.90 6.72
CA PRO A 57 15.71 -2.18 6.17
C PRO A 57 15.60 -0.67 6.43
N ALA A 58 16.74 -0.01 6.66
CA ALA A 58 16.79 1.42 7.03
C ALA A 58 16.03 2.34 6.07
N PHE A 59 16.04 2.04 4.76
CA PHE A 59 15.32 2.81 3.75
C PHE A 59 13.79 2.68 3.90
N ALA A 60 13.27 1.46 4.03
CA ALA A 60 11.86 1.23 4.32
C ALA A 60 11.45 1.88 5.65
N GLY A 61 12.31 1.79 6.68
CA GLY A 61 12.12 2.47 7.97
C GLY A 61 12.01 4.00 7.83
N ALA A 62 12.90 4.62 7.05
CA ALA A 62 12.88 6.04 6.75
C ALA A 62 11.61 6.48 6.00
N MET A 63 11.10 5.65 5.09
CA MET A 63 9.85 5.92 4.39
C MET A 63 8.63 5.87 5.32
N LEU A 64 8.60 4.92 6.26
CA LEU A 64 7.56 4.86 7.30
C LEU A 64 7.60 6.13 8.18
N LEU A 65 8.81 6.63 8.50
CA LEU A 65 9.03 7.91 9.19
C LEU A 65 8.53 9.12 8.39
N ALA A 66 8.74 9.13 7.07
CA ALA A 66 8.24 10.19 6.21
C ALA A 66 6.70 10.22 6.16
N GLY A 67 6.06 9.05 6.04
CA GLY A 67 4.61 8.89 6.09
C GLY A 67 3.98 9.27 7.44
N ALA A 68 4.80 9.31 8.49
CA ALA A 68 4.40 9.73 9.82
C ALA A 68 4.36 11.26 10.04
N GLN A 69 4.84 12.06 9.09
CA GLN A 69 4.80 13.51 9.23
C GLN A 69 3.36 14.06 9.14
N GLY A 70 3.07 15.12 9.90
CA GLY A 70 1.72 15.71 10.03
C GLY A 70 1.18 16.40 8.77
N ASN A 71 2.02 16.66 7.76
CA ASN A 71 1.63 17.35 6.53
C ASN A 71 1.20 16.38 5.42
N ARG A 72 0.14 15.62 5.68
CA ARG A 72 -0.39 14.66 4.69
C ARG A 72 -1.33 15.34 3.70
N TRP A 73 -1.26 14.88 2.46
CA TRP A 73 -2.20 15.23 1.42
C TRP A 73 -3.27 14.14 1.30
N ALA A 74 -4.44 14.51 0.81
CA ALA A 74 -5.51 13.56 0.55
C ALA A 74 -6.29 14.00 -0.70
N VAL A 75 -6.77 13.02 -1.44
CA VAL A 75 -7.59 13.25 -2.62
C VAL A 75 -9.01 13.53 -2.19
N GLU A 76 -9.55 14.67 -2.60
CA GLU A 76 -10.96 14.99 -2.39
C GLU A 76 -11.84 13.94 -3.08
N GLY A 77 -12.75 13.29 -2.34
CA GLY A 77 -13.53 12.15 -2.85
C GLY A 77 -12.85 10.78 -2.70
N GLY A 78 -11.62 10.73 -2.20
CA GLY A 78 -10.90 9.53 -1.78
C GLY A 78 -9.88 8.99 -2.79
N ASN A 79 -8.90 8.23 -2.30
CA ASN A 79 -7.75 7.76 -3.08
C ASN A 79 -8.13 6.87 -4.30
N LYS A 80 -9.32 6.27 -4.32
CA LYS A 80 -9.84 5.53 -5.49
C LYS A 80 -9.91 6.39 -6.77
N LEU A 81 -9.98 7.71 -6.61
CA LEU A 81 -10.01 8.64 -7.72
C LEU A 81 -8.65 8.78 -8.40
N VAL A 82 -7.55 8.35 -7.74
CA VAL A 82 -6.21 8.42 -8.33
C VAL A 82 -6.12 7.53 -9.55
N CYS A 83 -6.36 6.23 -9.38
CA CYS A 83 -6.24 5.27 -10.48
C CYS A 83 -7.30 5.55 -11.57
N SER A 84 -8.54 5.85 -11.19
CA SER A 84 -9.59 6.14 -12.17
C SER A 84 -9.38 7.46 -12.92
N GLY A 85 -8.81 8.48 -12.28
CA GLY A 85 -8.40 9.73 -12.94
C GLY A 85 -7.29 9.50 -13.96
N LEU A 86 -6.24 8.75 -13.58
CA LEU A 86 -5.14 8.40 -14.48
C LEU A 86 -5.62 7.61 -15.69
N LEU A 87 -6.47 6.60 -15.50
CA LEU A 87 -7.02 5.80 -16.60
C LEU A 87 -7.84 6.64 -17.60
N LYS A 88 -8.57 7.65 -17.12
CA LYS A 88 -9.30 8.58 -18.00
C LYS A 88 -8.37 9.45 -18.85
N LEU A 89 -7.19 9.80 -18.34
CA LEU A 89 -6.22 10.63 -19.05
C LEU A 89 -5.42 9.85 -20.11
N THR A 90 -5.06 8.60 -19.81
CA THR A 90 -4.16 7.83 -20.67
C THR A 90 -4.80 7.40 -21.99
N LYS A 91 -6.14 7.50 -22.11
CA LYS A 91 -6.91 6.94 -23.24
C LYS A 91 -6.53 5.49 -23.54
N ALA A 92 -6.04 4.76 -22.54
CA ALA A 92 -5.56 3.40 -22.70
C ALA A 92 -6.73 2.45 -22.97
N ASN A 93 -6.47 1.41 -23.76
CA ASN A 93 -7.42 0.32 -23.92
C ASN A 93 -7.34 -0.59 -22.68
N ILE A 94 -8.43 -0.69 -21.92
CA ILE A 94 -8.49 -1.50 -20.70
C ILE A 94 -9.10 -2.85 -21.06
N ILE A 95 -8.32 -3.92 -20.87
CA ILE A 95 -8.78 -5.30 -21.06
C ILE A 95 -9.03 -5.89 -19.68
N HIS A 96 -10.29 -6.23 -19.39
CA HIS A 96 -10.67 -6.90 -18.15
C HIS A 96 -10.40 -8.41 -18.26
N ALA A 97 -9.15 -8.80 -18.00
CA ALA A 97 -8.72 -10.20 -18.05
C ALA A 97 -7.63 -10.49 -17.02
N ARG A 98 -7.52 -11.75 -16.60
CA ARG A 98 -6.44 -12.24 -15.74
C ARG A 98 -5.32 -12.79 -16.61
N VAL A 99 -4.12 -12.23 -16.51
CA VAL A 99 -2.92 -12.76 -17.19
C VAL A 99 -2.50 -14.07 -16.52
N THR A 100 -2.24 -15.10 -17.33
CA THR A 100 -1.87 -16.46 -16.87
C THR A 100 -0.48 -16.88 -17.34
N ALA A 101 -0.03 -16.40 -18.50
CA ALA A 101 1.30 -16.69 -19.01
C ALA A 101 1.85 -15.57 -19.88
N ILE A 102 3.17 -15.48 -19.95
CA ILE A 102 3.90 -14.63 -20.88
C ILE A 102 4.91 -15.52 -21.60
N SER A 103 4.83 -15.55 -22.92
CA SER A 103 5.68 -16.37 -23.78
C SER A 103 6.55 -15.50 -24.67
N LEU A 104 7.84 -15.81 -24.75
CA LEU A 104 8.75 -15.13 -25.67
C LEU A 104 8.65 -15.75 -27.07
N HIS A 105 8.42 -14.91 -28.07
CA HIS A 105 8.51 -15.24 -29.48
C HIS A 105 9.60 -14.41 -30.13
N SER A 106 10.42 -15.04 -30.98
CA SER A 106 11.37 -14.32 -31.83
C SER A 106 10.79 -14.24 -33.23
N SER A 107 10.38 -13.04 -33.66
CA SER A 107 9.98 -12.77 -35.04
C SER A 107 10.96 -11.75 -35.63
N GLU A 108 11.58 -12.07 -36.76
CA GLU A 108 12.48 -11.16 -37.49
C GLU A 108 13.64 -10.57 -36.65
N GLY A 109 14.15 -11.33 -35.67
CA GLY A 109 15.26 -10.89 -34.83
C GLY A 109 14.89 -9.87 -33.75
N LYS A 110 13.59 -9.58 -33.56
CA LYS A 110 13.08 -8.76 -32.45
C LYS A 110 12.28 -9.63 -31.48
N PRO A 111 12.45 -9.43 -30.15
CA PRO A 111 11.63 -10.11 -29.17
C PRO A 111 10.19 -9.58 -29.24
N LEU A 112 9.24 -10.50 -29.35
CA LEU A 112 7.80 -10.24 -29.31
C LEU A 112 7.19 -11.08 -28.19
N TYR A 113 6.36 -10.46 -27.36
CA TYR A 113 5.81 -11.11 -26.18
C TYR A 113 4.36 -11.49 -26.41
N GLN A 114 4.04 -12.77 -26.32
CA GLN A 114 2.66 -13.24 -26.30
C GLN A 114 2.17 -13.28 -24.86
N VAL A 115 1.17 -12.46 -24.55
CA VAL A 115 0.53 -12.44 -23.23
C VAL A 115 -0.75 -13.24 -23.31
N HIS A 116 -0.81 -14.34 -22.56
CA HIS A 116 -1.99 -15.18 -22.41
C HIS A 116 -2.82 -14.70 -21.23
N TYR A 117 -4.13 -14.63 -21.43
CA TYR A 117 -5.07 -14.16 -20.42
C TYR A 117 -6.39 -14.93 -20.49
N GLU A 118 -7.16 -14.84 -19.41
CA GLU A 118 -8.49 -15.43 -19.29
C GLU A 118 -9.49 -14.31 -18.95
N ASN A 119 -10.58 -14.24 -19.73
CA ASN A 119 -11.70 -13.32 -19.51
C ASN A 119 -13.02 -14.10 -19.45
N GLU A 120 -14.16 -13.39 -19.38
CA GLU A 120 -15.49 -14.02 -19.34
C GLU A 120 -15.81 -14.83 -20.62
N ASP A 121 -15.18 -14.50 -21.75
CA ASP A 121 -15.36 -15.18 -23.04
C ASP A 121 -14.43 -16.42 -23.20
N GLY A 122 -13.49 -16.61 -22.27
CA GLY A 122 -12.57 -17.74 -22.23
C GLY A 122 -11.08 -17.34 -22.35
N PRO A 123 -10.19 -18.31 -22.69
CA PRO A 123 -8.76 -18.05 -22.84
C PRO A 123 -8.47 -17.30 -24.15
N GLY A 124 -7.63 -16.28 -24.06
CA GLY A 124 -7.16 -15.48 -25.19
C GLY A 124 -5.67 -15.16 -25.10
N SER A 125 -5.13 -14.56 -26.16
CA SER A 125 -3.74 -14.08 -26.16
C SER A 125 -3.51 -12.97 -27.17
N ASN A 126 -2.63 -12.03 -26.85
CA ASN A 126 -2.22 -10.95 -27.76
C ASN A 126 -0.70 -10.78 -27.75
N PHE A 127 -0.16 -10.22 -28.83
CA PHE A 127 1.27 -9.91 -28.96
C PHE A 127 1.57 -8.46 -28.61
N TYR A 128 2.71 -8.23 -27.96
CA TYR A 128 3.18 -6.92 -27.53
C TYR A 128 4.69 -6.80 -27.74
N ASP A 129 5.16 -5.61 -28.12
CA ASP A 129 6.59 -5.31 -28.26
C ASP A 129 7.28 -5.06 -26.90
N ILE A 130 6.53 -4.50 -25.95
CA ILE A 130 6.99 -4.18 -24.60
C ILE A 130 5.93 -4.63 -23.60
N VAL A 131 6.35 -5.30 -22.54
CA VAL A 131 5.48 -5.75 -21.45
C VAL A 131 6.00 -5.21 -20.11
N VAL A 132 5.13 -4.56 -19.35
CA VAL A 132 5.41 -4.09 -17.98
C VAL A 132 4.51 -4.83 -17.01
N ILE A 133 5.12 -5.57 -16.10
CA ILE A 133 4.44 -6.32 -15.06
C ILE A 133 4.38 -5.48 -13.79
N ALA A 134 3.16 -5.09 -13.42
CA ALA A 134 2.87 -4.42 -12.15
C ALA A 134 2.20 -5.34 -11.13
N ALA A 135 1.81 -6.56 -11.53
CA ALA A 135 1.29 -7.57 -10.62
C ALA A 135 2.42 -8.15 -9.75
N GLN A 136 2.10 -8.48 -8.50
CA GLN A 136 3.03 -9.16 -7.60
C GLN A 136 3.37 -10.55 -8.15
N LEU A 137 4.66 -10.92 -8.27
CA LEU A 137 5.12 -12.19 -8.89
C LEU A 137 5.58 -13.27 -7.88
N HIS A 138 5.07 -13.26 -6.64
CA HIS A 138 5.46 -14.24 -5.60
C HIS A 138 4.42 -15.35 -5.38
N ASP A 139 4.91 -16.47 -4.81
CA ASP A 139 4.33 -17.84 -4.76
C ASP A 139 2.88 -18.02 -4.26
N SER A 140 2.18 -16.98 -3.81
CA SER A 140 0.91 -17.17 -3.08
C SER A 140 -0.37 -16.78 -3.83
N LYS A 141 -0.33 -15.95 -4.89
CA LYS A 141 -1.57 -15.41 -5.49
C LYS A 141 -1.60 -15.23 -7.01
N ASN A 142 -0.47 -14.93 -7.65
CA ASN A 142 -0.44 -14.56 -9.07
C ASN A 142 0.42 -15.54 -9.86
N ASN A 143 -0.22 -16.58 -10.38
CA ASN A 143 0.44 -17.64 -11.15
C ASN A 143 0.64 -17.20 -12.61
N ILE A 144 1.49 -16.19 -12.84
CA ILE A 144 1.94 -15.85 -14.20
C ILE A 144 3.12 -16.76 -14.52
N THR A 145 2.97 -17.63 -15.52
CA THR A 145 4.06 -18.50 -15.98
C THR A 145 4.87 -17.84 -17.10
N PHE A 146 6.19 -18.00 -17.07
CA PHE A 146 7.09 -17.49 -18.11
C PHE A 146 7.56 -18.64 -19.00
N GLN A 147 7.31 -18.52 -20.30
CA GLN A 147 7.55 -19.61 -21.26
C GLN A 147 8.52 -19.16 -22.35
N ASN A 148 9.38 -20.10 -22.80
CA ASN A 148 10.33 -19.90 -23.90
C ASN A 148 11.40 -18.82 -23.66
N PHE A 149 11.75 -18.55 -22.40
CA PHE A 149 12.87 -17.68 -22.04
C PHE A 149 14.16 -18.48 -21.84
N ASP A 150 15.26 -17.97 -22.39
CA ASP A 150 16.60 -18.51 -22.17
C ASP A 150 17.57 -17.36 -21.81
N PRO A 151 18.09 -17.32 -20.56
CA PRO A 151 17.79 -18.22 -19.45
C PRO A 151 16.34 -18.08 -18.95
N PRO A 152 15.79 -19.09 -18.24
CA PRO A 152 14.47 -18.98 -17.65
C PRO A 152 14.41 -17.85 -16.62
N ILE A 153 13.27 -17.15 -16.57
CA ILE A 153 13.04 -16.10 -15.58
C ILE A 153 12.89 -16.76 -14.21
N ALA A 154 13.71 -16.33 -13.24
CA ALA A 154 13.71 -16.87 -11.90
C ALA A 154 12.40 -16.58 -11.16
N GLU A 155 11.98 -17.51 -10.31
CA GLU A 155 10.90 -17.28 -9.35
C GLU A 155 11.37 -16.31 -8.26
N PHE A 156 10.44 -15.49 -7.76
CA PHE A 156 10.71 -14.50 -6.74
C PHE A 156 10.12 -14.96 -5.39
N PRO A 157 10.89 -15.71 -4.59
CA PRO A 157 10.41 -16.18 -3.31
C PRO A 157 10.20 -14.98 -2.38
N GLY A 158 9.16 -15.05 -1.57
CA GLY A 158 9.00 -14.15 -0.44
C GLY A 158 7.60 -14.13 0.13
N THR A 159 7.52 -13.77 1.40
CA THR A 159 6.29 -13.71 2.17
C THR A 159 5.80 -12.28 2.27
N PHE A 160 4.49 -12.10 2.34
CA PHE A 160 3.88 -10.81 2.59
C PHE A 160 3.18 -10.84 3.94
N HIS A 161 3.22 -9.70 4.63
CA HIS A 161 2.42 -9.48 5.80
C HIS A 161 0.99 -9.22 5.38
N THR A 162 0.13 -10.18 5.69
CA THR A 162 -1.31 -10.05 5.56
C THR A 162 -1.84 -9.29 6.76
N THR A 163 -2.68 -8.29 6.53
CA THR A 163 -3.48 -7.66 7.58
C THR A 163 -4.95 -7.73 7.20
N VAL A 164 -5.79 -7.84 8.21
CA VAL A 164 -7.24 -7.76 8.05
C VAL A 164 -7.71 -6.41 8.56
N THR A 165 -8.39 -5.66 7.69
CA THR A 165 -9.02 -4.40 8.04
C THR A 165 -10.52 -4.60 8.14
N SER A 166 -11.08 -4.35 9.32
CA SER A 166 -12.51 -4.34 9.58
C SER A 166 -13.02 -2.91 9.73
N ILE A 167 -13.93 -2.49 8.84
CA ILE A 167 -14.63 -1.21 8.91
C ILE A 167 -15.98 -1.44 9.59
N VAL A 168 -16.13 -0.91 10.80
CA VAL A 168 -17.30 -1.11 11.66
C VAL A 168 -18.04 0.20 11.84
N HIS A 169 -19.33 0.23 11.51
CA HIS A 169 -20.21 1.35 11.87
C HIS A 169 -20.97 0.99 13.14
N GLY A 170 -20.65 1.63 14.27
CA GLY A 170 -21.23 1.25 15.56
C GLY A 170 -20.83 2.11 16.75
N TYR A 171 -21.26 1.68 17.94
CA TYR A 171 -21.00 2.29 19.23
C TYR A 171 -19.84 1.57 19.91
N LEU A 172 -18.77 2.30 20.20
CA LEU A 172 -17.58 1.75 20.85
C LEU A 172 -17.91 1.31 22.28
N ASN A 173 -17.41 0.15 22.68
CA ASN A 173 -17.42 -0.28 24.07
C ASN A 173 -16.24 0.31 24.83
N SER A 174 -16.37 1.56 25.30
CA SER A 174 -15.34 2.23 26.10
C SER A 174 -14.97 1.48 27.38
N SER A 175 -15.91 0.69 27.92
CA SER A 175 -15.72 -0.09 29.14
C SER A 175 -14.65 -1.18 28.99
N TYR A 176 -14.49 -1.73 27.79
CA TYR A 176 -13.39 -2.67 27.48
C TYR A 176 -12.01 -2.04 27.70
N PHE A 177 -11.91 -0.72 27.46
CA PHE A 177 -10.69 0.05 27.64
C PHE A 177 -10.55 0.65 29.05
N GLY A 178 -11.35 0.21 30.03
CA GLY A 178 -11.31 0.76 31.38
C GLY A 178 -12.00 2.11 31.54
N PHE A 179 -12.84 2.53 30.59
CA PHE A 179 -13.67 3.75 30.67
C PHE A 179 -15.16 3.41 30.78
N PRO A 180 -15.71 3.23 32.01
CA PRO A 180 -17.13 2.93 32.21
C PRO A 180 -18.05 4.01 31.65
N ASP A 181 -17.69 5.28 31.87
CA ASP A 181 -18.35 6.43 31.25
C ASP A 181 -17.72 6.72 29.88
N PRO A 182 -18.47 6.55 28.76
CA PRO A 182 -17.94 6.80 27.43
C PRO A 182 -17.63 8.28 27.15
N LYS A 183 -18.10 9.23 27.99
CA LYS A 183 -17.73 10.66 27.90
C LYS A 183 -16.27 10.91 28.23
N LEU A 184 -15.69 10.04 29.06
CA LEU A 184 -14.32 10.17 29.52
C LEU A 184 -13.31 9.58 28.54
N PHE A 185 -13.76 8.75 27.60
CA PHE A 185 -12.89 8.12 26.60
C PHE A 185 -12.39 9.18 25.60
N PRO A 186 -11.10 9.55 25.62
CA PRO A 186 -10.63 10.73 24.90
C PRO A 186 -9.91 10.37 23.59
N PHE A 187 -9.82 9.08 23.25
CA PHE A 187 -8.97 8.58 22.17
C PHE A 187 -9.68 8.53 20.82
N ALA A 188 -8.93 8.95 19.82
CA ALA A 188 -9.31 8.84 18.42
C ALA A 188 -8.81 7.55 17.79
N SER A 189 -7.71 7.02 18.32
CA SER A 189 -7.06 5.82 17.84
C SER A 189 -6.32 5.14 18.98
N VAL A 190 -6.48 3.83 19.06
CA VAL A 190 -5.86 2.96 20.04
C VAL A 190 -4.93 2.00 19.30
N LEU A 191 -3.70 1.89 19.79
CA LEU A 191 -2.74 0.88 19.36
C LEU A 191 -2.62 -0.16 20.48
N THR A 192 -2.34 -1.41 20.17
CA THR A 192 -2.10 -2.43 21.19
C THR A 192 -0.62 -2.60 21.49
N THR A 193 -0.26 -3.49 22.43
CA THR A 193 1.08 -4.10 22.49
C THR A 193 1.01 -5.55 22.02
N GLU A 194 2.15 -6.16 21.72
CA GLU A 194 2.20 -7.59 21.37
C GLU A 194 2.09 -8.38 22.68
N ALA A 195 0.84 -8.59 23.13
CA ALA A 195 0.52 -9.28 24.37
C ALA A 195 -0.36 -10.50 24.10
N PRO A 196 -0.14 -11.64 24.80
CA PRO A 196 -0.99 -12.80 24.64
C PRO A 196 -2.44 -12.47 25.03
N GLY A 197 -3.37 -12.73 24.12
CA GLY A 197 -4.81 -12.48 24.32
C GLY A 197 -5.36 -11.22 23.65
N LEU A 198 -4.52 -10.36 23.06
CA LEU A 198 -4.98 -9.25 22.22
C LEU A 198 -5.21 -9.72 20.78
N PHE A 199 -6.44 -9.52 20.29
CA PHE A 199 -6.91 -9.99 18.99
C PHE A 199 -6.89 -8.91 17.89
N PHE A 200 -6.46 -7.70 18.21
CA PHE A 200 -6.35 -6.60 17.26
C PHE A 200 -5.04 -5.83 17.47
N ASN A 201 -4.53 -5.25 16.39
CA ASN A 201 -3.30 -4.45 16.36
C ASN A 201 -3.62 -2.98 16.59
N SER A 202 -4.57 -2.42 15.84
CA SER A 202 -4.90 -1.00 15.98
C SER A 202 -6.35 -0.73 15.67
N MET A 203 -6.84 0.38 16.20
CA MET A 203 -8.18 0.88 15.97
C MET A 203 -8.16 2.39 15.78
N ASP A 204 -8.91 2.92 14.83
CA ASP A 204 -9.08 4.37 14.64
C ASP A 204 -10.49 4.77 14.23
N ASN A 205 -10.90 5.95 14.69
CA ASN A 205 -12.14 6.59 14.28
C ASN A 205 -11.92 7.32 12.95
N ILE A 206 -12.58 6.82 11.90
CA ILE A 206 -12.42 7.33 10.54
C ILE A 206 -13.07 8.72 10.44
N CYS A 207 -12.27 9.69 10.00
CA CYS A 207 -12.74 11.04 9.72
C CYS A 207 -12.81 11.29 8.21
N PRO A 208 -13.80 12.06 7.73
CA PRO A 208 -13.88 12.43 6.32
C PRO A 208 -12.64 13.23 5.90
N VAL A 209 -12.30 13.13 4.62
CA VAL A 209 -11.16 13.86 4.03
C VAL A 209 -11.41 15.36 4.03
N ASN A 210 -12.63 15.78 3.70
CA ASN A 210 -13.05 17.18 3.73
C ASN A 210 -13.67 17.49 5.09
N LEU A 211 -12.92 18.16 5.95
CA LEU A 211 -13.39 18.59 7.27
C LEU A 211 -14.08 19.95 7.11
N SER A 212 -15.39 20.00 7.31
CA SER A 212 -16.05 21.29 7.53
C SER A 212 -15.56 21.91 8.84
N ASN A 213 -15.59 23.24 8.94
CA ASN A 213 -15.28 23.94 10.19
C ASN A 213 -16.14 23.44 11.38
N THR A 214 -17.35 22.96 11.09
CA THR A 214 -18.31 22.42 12.05
C THR A 214 -18.08 20.95 12.44
N PHE A 215 -17.21 20.21 11.74
CA PHE A 215 -17.02 18.79 12.01
C PHE A 215 -16.50 18.54 13.42
N LYS A 216 -17.23 17.79 14.24
CA LYS A 216 -16.74 17.28 15.51
C LYS A 216 -16.61 15.77 15.39
N ARG A 217 -15.49 15.22 15.87
CA ARG A 217 -15.33 13.78 15.95
C ARG A 217 -16.39 13.25 16.90
N LYS A 218 -17.14 12.25 16.44
CA LYS A 218 -18.17 11.59 17.23
C LYS A 218 -17.53 10.90 18.43
N GLN A 219 -18.08 11.17 19.62
CA GLN A 219 -17.67 10.47 20.84
C GLN A 219 -18.20 9.03 20.84
N PRO A 220 -17.68 8.13 21.69
CA PRO A 220 -18.16 6.76 21.80
C PRO A 220 -19.67 6.59 22.08
N GLN A 221 -20.35 7.61 22.60
CA GLN A 221 -21.81 7.65 22.79
C GLN A 221 -22.58 7.69 21.48
N GLU A 222 -21.96 8.13 20.39
CA GLU A 222 -22.58 8.26 19.09
C GLU A 222 -22.02 7.18 18.15
N ALA A 223 -22.88 6.68 17.26
CA ALA A 223 -22.45 5.76 16.23
C ALA A 223 -21.44 6.43 15.28
N ALA A 224 -20.26 5.84 15.20
CA ALA A 224 -19.16 6.29 14.36
C ALA A 224 -18.64 5.15 13.49
N VAL A 225 -17.83 5.51 12.49
CA VAL A 225 -17.14 4.54 11.64
C VAL A 225 -15.74 4.33 12.19
N TRP A 226 -15.46 3.08 12.57
CA TRP A 226 -14.21 2.65 13.13
C TRP A 226 -13.51 1.72 12.15
N ARG A 227 -12.19 1.85 12.09
CA ARG A 227 -11.31 0.91 11.40
C ARG A 227 -10.58 0.11 12.46
N VAL A 228 -10.56 -1.20 12.31
CA VAL A 228 -9.83 -2.11 13.20
C VAL A 228 -8.91 -2.97 12.35
N HIS A 229 -7.63 -3.02 12.73
CA HIS A 229 -6.62 -3.87 12.12
C HIS A 229 -6.37 -5.08 13.01
N SER A 230 -6.37 -6.26 12.43
CA SER A 230 -6.15 -7.54 13.11
C SER A 230 -5.40 -8.51 12.20
N GLN A 231 -4.91 -9.61 12.77
CA GLN A 231 -4.21 -10.68 12.03
C GLN A 231 -5.19 -11.62 11.32
N HIS A 232 -6.42 -11.72 11.81
CA HIS A 232 -7.49 -12.51 11.21
C HIS A 232 -8.81 -11.73 11.22
N PRO A 233 -9.82 -12.14 10.45
CA PRO A 233 -11.17 -11.58 10.54
C PRO A 233 -11.69 -11.65 11.97
N LEU A 234 -12.24 -10.53 12.46
CA LEU A 234 -12.74 -10.45 13.83
C LEU A 234 -13.98 -11.33 14.00
N GLU A 235 -13.95 -12.18 15.03
CA GLU A 235 -15.07 -13.01 15.39
C GLU A 235 -16.21 -12.19 16.00
N LYS A 236 -17.42 -12.76 16.04
CA LYS A 236 -18.59 -12.11 16.64
C LYS A 236 -18.36 -11.76 18.12
N GLN A 237 -17.59 -12.58 18.85
CA GLN A 237 -17.29 -12.33 20.26
C GLN A 237 -16.33 -11.14 20.40
N GLU A 238 -15.29 -11.08 19.58
CA GLU A 238 -14.32 -9.99 19.52
C GLU A 238 -14.96 -8.66 19.14
N LEU A 239 -15.86 -8.67 18.16
CA LEU A 239 -16.64 -7.49 17.80
C LEU A 239 -17.53 -7.02 18.96
N LYS A 240 -18.12 -7.93 19.74
CA LYS A 240 -18.91 -7.58 20.93
C LYS A 240 -18.06 -7.09 22.10
N MET A 241 -16.78 -7.49 22.16
CA MET A 241 -15.84 -6.92 23.12
C MET A 241 -15.55 -5.46 22.78
N LEU A 242 -15.25 -5.15 21.51
CA LEU A 242 -14.91 -3.79 21.05
C LEU A 242 -16.11 -2.85 20.89
N PHE A 243 -17.30 -3.37 20.58
CA PHE A 243 -18.48 -2.58 20.27
C PHE A 243 -19.70 -3.03 21.07
N ARG A 244 -20.39 -2.07 21.71
CA ARG A 244 -21.65 -2.33 22.42
C ARG A 244 -22.73 -2.79 21.45
N SER A 245 -22.77 -2.17 20.28
CA SER A 245 -23.60 -2.53 19.15
C SER A 245 -23.02 -1.97 17.86
N TYR A 246 -23.31 -2.59 16.73
CA TYR A 246 -22.88 -2.15 15.41
C TYR A 246 -23.98 -2.40 14.38
N TYR A 247 -24.03 -1.56 13.35
CA TYR A 247 -24.97 -1.65 12.24
C TYR A 247 -24.41 -2.48 11.08
N SER A 248 -23.11 -2.36 10.81
CA SER A 248 -22.46 -3.04 9.69
C SER A 248 -20.97 -3.25 9.97
N VAL A 249 -20.44 -4.35 9.43
CA VAL A 249 -19.00 -4.65 9.40
C VAL A 249 -18.63 -5.00 7.95
N GLN A 250 -17.64 -4.31 7.41
CA GLN A 250 -17.02 -4.67 6.13
C GLN A 250 -15.60 -5.12 6.42
N VAL A 251 -15.25 -6.32 5.96
CA VAL A 251 -13.93 -6.90 6.18
C VAL A 251 -13.18 -6.94 4.87
N THR A 252 -11.92 -6.54 4.88
CA THR A 252 -11.01 -6.66 3.75
C THR A 252 -9.69 -7.22 4.23
N GLU A 253 -9.28 -8.32 3.64
CA GLU A 253 -7.97 -8.90 3.82
C GLU A 253 -7.04 -8.40 2.71
N TRP A 254 -5.86 -7.91 3.07
CA TRP A 254 -4.90 -7.38 2.12
C TRP A 254 -3.46 -7.69 2.53
N GLN A 255 -2.61 -8.00 1.55
CA GLN A 255 -1.15 -8.17 1.72
C GLN A 255 -0.47 -6.80 1.65
N VAL A 256 -0.13 -6.23 2.80
CA VAL A 256 0.25 -4.82 2.89
C VAL A 256 1.66 -4.57 2.36
N CYS A 257 2.60 -5.36 2.85
CA CYS A 257 4.00 -5.19 2.50
C CYS A 257 4.72 -6.52 2.57
N PRO A 258 5.81 -6.67 1.81
CA PRO A 258 6.65 -7.84 1.91
C PRO A 258 7.29 -7.92 3.30
N ASP A 259 7.59 -9.14 3.72
CA ASP A 259 8.52 -9.38 4.81
C ASP A 259 9.92 -9.02 4.33
N TYR A 260 10.35 -7.81 4.67
CA TYR A 260 11.63 -7.28 4.24
C TYR A 260 12.84 -8.07 4.78
N GLY A 261 12.66 -8.91 5.82
CA GLY A 261 13.69 -9.81 6.34
C GLY A 261 13.81 -11.12 5.55
N SER A 262 12.80 -11.46 4.75
CA SER A 262 12.72 -12.75 4.05
C SER A 262 13.58 -12.83 2.78
N VAL A 263 13.92 -11.68 2.17
CA VAL A 263 14.59 -11.63 0.86
C VAL A 263 15.97 -10.99 0.97
N LYS A 264 17.01 -11.71 0.48
CA LYS A 264 18.40 -11.23 0.48
C LYS A 264 18.72 -10.24 -0.66
N ASN A 265 18.07 -10.41 -1.81
CA ASN A 265 18.31 -9.62 -3.02
C ASN A 265 16.99 -9.17 -3.64
N LEU A 266 16.89 -7.91 -4.04
CA LEU A 266 15.71 -7.39 -4.72
C LEU A 266 15.54 -8.06 -6.10
N PRO A 267 14.29 -8.37 -6.53
CA PRO A 267 14.01 -8.83 -7.89
C PRO A 267 14.53 -7.82 -8.94
N PRO A 268 15.08 -8.27 -10.08
CA PRO A 268 15.52 -7.34 -11.12
C PRO A 268 14.34 -6.60 -11.76
N ILE A 269 14.55 -5.34 -12.10
CA ILE A 269 13.54 -4.53 -12.82
C ILE A 269 13.43 -4.98 -14.29
N ILE A 270 14.52 -5.46 -14.89
CA ILE A 270 14.55 -5.95 -16.27
C ILE A 270 14.58 -7.48 -16.22
N LEU A 271 13.50 -8.11 -16.67
CA LEU A 271 13.37 -9.57 -16.74
C LEU A 271 13.87 -10.12 -18.10
N HIS A 272 13.64 -9.35 -19.16
CA HIS A 272 14.15 -9.56 -20.51
C HIS A 272 14.20 -8.19 -21.21
N ASP A 273 14.74 -8.13 -22.43
CA ASP A 273 15.02 -6.88 -23.14
C ASP A 273 13.91 -5.82 -23.10
N SER A 274 12.66 -6.22 -23.33
CA SER A 274 11.50 -5.33 -23.27
C SER A 274 10.43 -5.87 -22.34
N LEU A 275 10.84 -6.63 -21.32
CA LEU A 275 9.99 -7.17 -20.27
C LEU A 275 10.45 -6.63 -18.92
N PHE A 276 9.63 -5.78 -18.31
CA PHE A 276 9.98 -5.07 -17.08
C PHE A 276 9.10 -5.48 -15.91
N TYR A 277 9.69 -5.59 -14.73
CA TYR A 277 9.00 -5.81 -13.46
C TYR A 277 9.04 -4.52 -12.63
N LEU A 278 7.89 -3.84 -12.56
CA LEU A 278 7.74 -2.58 -11.83
C LEU A 278 7.76 -2.82 -10.32
N ASN A 279 7.18 -3.94 -9.90
CA ASN A 279 6.83 -4.19 -8.51
C ASN A 279 8.03 -4.63 -7.64
N THR A 280 9.25 -4.68 -8.22
CA THR A 280 10.50 -4.77 -7.45
C THR A 280 10.55 -3.76 -6.30
N MET A 281 10.08 -2.53 -6.53
CA MET A 281 10.17 -1.47 -5.53
C MET A 281 9.31 -1.70 -4.28
N GLU A 282 8.29 -2.57 -4.33
CA GLU A 282 7.55 -2.94 -3.12
C GLU A 282 8.44 -3.64 -2.10
N TRP A 283 9.44 -4.42 -2.55
CA TRP A 283 10.45 -5.08 -1.70
C TRP A 283 11.48 -4.13 -1.11
N ALA A 284 11.63 -2.93 -1.66
CA ALA A 284 12.51 -1.91 -1.12
C ALA A 284 11.76 -0.98 -0.14
N ALA A 285 10.58 -0.51 -0.54
CA ALA A 285 9.66 0.28 0.28
C ALA A 285 8.28 0.35 -0.38
N SER A 286 7.31 -0.40 0.16
CA SER A 286 5.92 -0.38 -0.33
C SER A 286 5.20 0.94 0.01
N SER A 287 4.93 1.76 -1.01
CA SER A 287 4.08 2.96 -0.93
C SER A 287 3.63 3.41 -2.32
N MET A 288 2.52 4.16 -2.41
CA MET A 288 2.01 4.68 -3.68
C MET A 288 3.01 5.60 -4.38
N GLU A 289 3.76 6.39 -3.60
CA GLU A 289 4.79 7.30 -4.07
C GLU A 289 5.95 6.52 -4.73
N MET A 290 6.41 5.45 -4.08
CA MET A 290 7.46 4.60 -4.64
C MET A 290 6.99 3.85 -5.89
N SER A 291 5.74 3.39 -5.93
CA SER A 291 5.15 2.81 -7.15
C SER A 291 5.10 3.84 -8.29
N ALA A 292 4.80 5.10 -8.02
CA ALA A 292 4.80 6.16 -9.04
C ALA A 292 6.22 6.49 -9.55
N VAL A 293 7.21 6.52 -8.65
CA VAL A 293 8.63 6.68 -9.03
C VAL A 293 9.09 5.51 -9.90
N ALA A 294 8.78 4.28 -9.50
CA ALA A 294 9.08 3.08 -10.26
C ALA A 294 8.43 3.11 -11.65
N ALA A 295 7.14 3.45 -11.74
CA ALA A 295 6.40 3.56 -12.98
C ALA A 295 7.03 4.59 -13.93
N ARG A 296 7.42 5.76 -13.42
CA ARG A 296 8.08 6.79 -14.22
C ARG A 296 9.41 6.29 -14.79
N ASN A 297 10.22 5.64 -13.96
CA ASN A 297 11.53 5.15 -14.38
C ASN A 297 11.40 4.03 -15.42
N VAL A 298 10.48 3.08 -15.23
CA VAL A 298 10.20 2.02 -16.21
C VAL A 298 9.65 2.59 -17.52
N ALA A 299 8.78 3.60 -17.47
CA ALA A 299 8.28 4.26 -18.66
C ALA A 299 9.39 4.96 -19.46
N LEU A 300 10.31 5.64 -18.77
CA LEU A 300 11.50 6.26 -19.41
C LEU A 300 12.44 5.21 -19.98
N LEU A 301 12.65 4.10 -19.27
CA LEU A 301 13.44 2.98 -19.72
C LEU A 301 12.86 2.37 -21.00
N ALA A 302 11.56 2.09 -21.02
CA ALA A 302 10.85 1.58 -22.19
C ALA A 302 10.91 2.56 -23.36
N TYR A 303 10.70 3.86 -23.12
CA TYR A 303 10.80 4.90 -24.14
C TYR A 303 12.19 4.99 -24.76
N ASN A 304 13.24 5.00 -23.94
CA ASN A 304 14.62 5.08 -24.44
C ASN A 304 14.99 3.81 -25.22
N ARG A 305 14.58 2.61 -24.77
CA ARG A 305 14.78 1.37 -25.54
C ARG A 305 14.05 1.38 -26.87
N TRP A 306 12.80 1.82 -26.90
CA TRP A 306 12.02 1.93 -28.14
C TRP A 306 12.70 2.82 -29.18
N ASN A 307 13.34 3.91 -28.73
CA ASN A 307 14.05 4.84 -29.59
C ASN A 307 15.53 4.50 -29.80
N HIS A 308 16.03 3.38 -29.27
CA HIS A 308 17.44 2.97 -29.33
C HIS A 308 18.43 3.93 -28.64
N ASP A 309 17.94 4.74 -27.71
CA ASP A 309 18.72 5.70 -26.89
C ASP A 309 19.38 5.01 -25.68
N VAL A 310 20.17 3.96 -25.91
CA VAL A 310 20.72 3.11 -24.83
C VAL A 310 21.66 3.89 -23.89
N GLU A 311 22.30 4.94 -24.40
CA GLU A 311 23.19 5.81 -23.61
C GLU A 311 22.49 6.55 -22.46
N LYS A 312 21.16 6.69 -22.53
CA LYS A 312 20.37 7.34 -21.48
C LYS A 312 19.93 6.38 -20.36
N ILE A 313 20.13 5.07 -20.53
CA ILE A 313 19.68 4.03 -19.59
C ILE A 313 20.74 3.80 -18.50
N ASP A 314 21.98 3.54 -18.89
CA ASP A 314 23.11 3.31 -17.96
C ASP A 314 24.20 4.37 -18.17
N GLN A 315 23.98 5.54 -17.57
CA GLN A 315 24.96 6.63 -17.62
C GLN A 315 26.19 6.25 -16.79
N LYS A 316 27.31 5.92 -17.45
CA LYS A 316 28.57 5.46 -16.82
C LYS A 316 29.09 6.39 -15.73
N ASP A 317 28.84 7.70 -15.84
CA ASP A 317 29.34 8.72 -14.90
C ASP A 317 28.29 9.18 -13.87
N LEU A 318 27.12 8.52 -13.80
CA LEU A 318 26.03 8.98 -12.93
C LEU A 318 26.46 9.07 -11.47
N MET A 319 27.18 8.05 -10.98
CA MET A 319 27.67 8.01 -9.60
C MET A 319 28.69 9.12 -9.31
N HIS A 320 29.44 9.56 -10.31
CA HIS A 320 30.36 10.69 -10.18
C HIS A 320 29.59 12.01 -10.15
N LYS A 321 28.57 12.17 -11.02
CA LYS A 321 27.73 13.37 -11.08
C LYS A 321 26.89 13.56 -9.81
N VAL A 322 26.28 12.50 -9.29
CA VAL A 322 25.48 12.52 -8.06
C VAL A 322 26.33 12.90 -6.84
N LYS A 323 27.57 12.41 -6.76
CA LYS A 323 28.51 12.77 -5.68
C LYS A 323 28.92 14.24 -5.69
N THR A 324 28.88 14.90 -6.85
CA THR A 324 29.20 16.33 -6.99
C THR A 324 28.01 17.25 -6.75
N GLU A 325 26.77 16.72 -6.71
CA GLU A 325 25.54 17.50 -6.50
C GLU A 325 24.97 17.39 -5.07
N LEU A 326 25.46 16.44 -4.26
CA LEU A 326 25.11 16.26 -2.83
C LEU A 326 26.12 16.95 -1.92
#